data_AF-B3FXL8-F1
#
_entry.id   AF-B3FXL8-F1
#
_cell.length_a   1.000
_cell.length_b   1.000
_cell.length_c   1.000
_cell.angle_alpha   90.00
_cell.angle_beta   90.00
_cell.angle_gamma   90.00
#
_symmetry.space_group_name_H-M   'P 1'
#
loop_
_entity.id
_entity.type
_entity.pdbx_description
1 polymer ?
#
loop_
_entity_poly.entity_id
_entity_poly.type
_entity_poly.pdbx_seq_one_letter_code
_entity_poly.pdbx_strand_id
1 'polypeptide(L)'
;FGIAGTSEILWNRVHDSENEWKQIVLFPEGTVTPASCFTRFKTGAFRLNVPVQPVTVRYRSILSTCWLSDSVLFNLYKILANPVTLVEMEFHEPMSRASEETPRAFADRVGKYMADALGAVYTNYTNDDMLYFYGYKNISACTEDWIRDYGWMQRLTDFSARFGINPNFGIDQEFVDKCYLQHLKEKKLNLQQQKKKKKK
;
A
#
# COMPACT_ATOMS: atom_id res chain seq x y z
N PHE A 1 -22.36 -18.38 -0.81
CA PHE A 1 -21.77 -17.02 -0.70
C PHE A 1 -21.75 -16.42 -2.08
N GLY A 2 -22.70 -15.52 -2.36
CA GLY A 2 -22.97 -15.00 -3.70
C GLY A 2 -21.78 -14.26 -4.26
N ILE A 3 -21.29 -14.74 -5.40
CA ILE A 3 -20.45 -13.95 -6.29
C ILE A 3 -21.46 -13.10 -7.05
N ALA A 4 -21.69 -11.89 -6.57
CA ALA A 4 -22.29 -10.79 -7.30
C ALA A 4 -21.37 -9.61 -7.04
N GLY A 5 -20.37 -9.41 -7.91
CA GLY A 5 -19.33 -8.41 -7.68
C GLY A 5 -18.41 -8.21 -8.87
N THR A 6 -17.55 -7.18 -8.82
CA THR A 6 -16.64 -6.77 -9.90
C THR A 6 -15.80 -7.93 -10.48
N SER A 7 -15.46 -8.94 -9.67
CA SER A 7 -14.69 -10.12 -10.15
C SER A 7 -15.47 -10.99 -11.13
N GLU A 8 -16.80 -11.05 -11.01
CA GLU A 8 -17.67 -11.80 -11.93
C GLU A 8 -17.80 -11.10 -13.28
N ILE A 9 -17.94 -9.76 -13.25
CA ILE A 9 -17.95 -8.94 -14.46
C ILE A 9 -16.62 -9.11 -15.22
N LEU A 10 -15.50 -9.09 -14.49
CA LEU A 10 -14.19 -9.37 -15.07
C LEU A 10 -14.09 -10.79 -15.62
N TRP A 11 -14.61 -11.78 -14.88
CA TRP A 11 -14.61 -13.18 -15.33
C TRP A 11 -15.36 -13.35 -16.64
N ASN A 12 -16.60 -12.86 -16.71
CA ASN A 12 -17.44 -12.95 -17.90
C ASN A 12 -16.77 -12.25 -19.08
N ARG A 13 -16.22 -11.04 -18.88
CA ARG A 13 -15.55 -10.28 -19.93
C ARG A 13 -14.33 -11.01 -20.51
N VAL A 14 -13.52 -11.65 -19.66
CA VAL A 14 -12.27 -12.31 -20.07
C VAL A 14 -12.53 -13.67 -20.74
N HIS A 15 -13.59 -14.37 -20.34
CA HIS A 15 -13.92 -15.70 -20.88
C HIS A 15 -14.95 -15.70 -22.01
N ASP A 16 -15.57 -14.56 -22.30
CA ASP A 16 -16.47 -14.41 -23.43
C ASP A 16 -15.73 -14.75 -24.74
N SER A 17 -16.21 -15.78 -25.45
CA SER A 17 -15.64 -16.23 -26.72
C SER A 17 -15.90 -15.24 -27.86
N GLU A 18 -16.99 -14.48 -27.80
CA GLU A 18 -17.40 -13.52 -28.83
C GLU A 18 -16.74 -12.14 -28.63
N ASN A 19 -16.16 -11.90 -27.45
CA ASN A 19 -15.47 -10.66 -27.15
C ASN A 19 -14.06 -10.64 -27.77
N GLU A 20 -13.85 -9.81 -28.80
CA GLU A 20 -12.52 -9.59 -29.40
C GLU A 20 -11.58 -8.77 -28.49
N TRP A 21 -12.10 -8.05 -27.50
CA TRP A 21 -11.36 -7.14 -26.61
C TRP A 21 -11.25 -7.69 -25.18
N LYS A 22 -10.62 -8.86 -25.05
CA LYS A 22 -10.47 -9.58 -23.77
C LYS A 22 -9.42 -8.97 -22.84
N GLN A 23 -8.46 -8.21 -23.37
CA GLN A 23 -7.41 -7.58 -22.57
C GLN A 23 -7.97 -6.45 -21.70
N ILE A 24 -7.59 -6.45 -20.42
CA ILE A 24 -8.01 -5.45 -19.44
C ILE A 24 -6.77 -4.98 -18.70
N VAL A 25 -6.65 -3.67 -18.53
CA VAL A 25 -5.61 -3.06 -17.69
C VAL A 25 -6.19 -2.83 -16.30
N LEU A 26 -5.50 -3.31 -15.27
CA LEU A 26 -5.90 -3.20 -13.88
C LEU A 26 -4.74 -2.69 -13.04
N PHE A 27 -5.05 -1.89 -12.03
CA PHE A 27 -4.09 -1.44 -11.02
C PHE A 27 -4.37 -2.20 -9.71
N PRO A 28 -3.70 -3.34 -9.47
CA PRO A 28 -4.05 -4.26 -8.39
C PRO A 28 -3.79 -3.69 -6.99
N GLU A 29 -2.99 -2.64 -6.90
CA GLU A 29 -2.75 -1.84 -5.69
C GLU A 29 -4.02 -1.13 -5.21
N GLY A 30 -4.81 -0.59 -6.14
CA GLY A 30 -6.06 0.12 -5.84
C GLY A 30 -5.89 1.44 -5.09
N THR A 31 -4.67 1.99 -5.04
CA THR A 31 -4.33 3.29 -4.47
C THR A 31 -3.04 3.82 -5.12
N VAL A 32 -2.60 5.01 -4.71
CA VAL A 32 -1.33 5.60 -5.13
C VAL A 32 -0.34 5.46 -3.97
N THR A 33 0.74 4.71 -4.18
CA THR A 33 1.85 4.59 -3.23
C THR A 33 3.06 5.43 -3.60
N PRO A 34 3.97 5.67 -2.64
CA PRO A 34 5.31 6.14 -2.96
C PRO A 34 6.05 5.16 -3.88
N ALA A 35 6.92 5.66 -4.76
CA ALA A 35 7.70 4.83 -5.66
C ALA A 35 8.67 3.83 -4.97
N SER A 36 8.88 3.98 -3.65
CA SER A 36 9.77 3.12 -2.86
C SER A 36 9.12 1.81 -2.42
N CYS A 37 7.79 1.69 -2.43
CA CYS A 37 7.13 0.49 -1.94
C CYS A 37 5.78 0.22 -2.61
N PHE A 38 5.44 -1.05 -2.75
CA PHE A 38 4.15 -1.51 -3.25
C PHE A 38 3.32 -2.02 -2.08
N THR A 39 2.05 -1.62 -2.03
CA THR A 39 1.11 -2.28 -1.12
C THR A 39 0.69 -3.63 -1.68
N ARG A 40 0.27 -4.50 -0.78
CA ARG A 40 -0.14 -5.85 -1.10
C ARG A 40 -1.33 -5.84 -2.07
N PHE A 41 -1.15 -6.46 -3.23
CA PHE A 41 -2.13 -6.46 -4.31
C PHE A 41 -3.47 -7.10 -3.91
N LYS A 42 -4.58 -6.57 -4.43
CA LYS A 42 -5.92 -7.18 -4.30
C LYS A 42 -6.01 -8.43 -5.17
N THR A 43 -6.56 -9.51 -4.62
CA THR A 43 -6.59 -10.83 -5.31
C THR A 43 -7.65 -10.94 -6.41
N GLY A 44 -8.50 -9.93 -6.62
CA GLY A 44 -9.63 -10.01 -7.55
C GLY A 44 -9.21 -10.35 -8.99
N ALA A 45 -8.21 -9.65 -9.52
CA ALA A 45 -7.68 -9.88 -10.86
C ALA A 45 -6.98 -11.24 -11.02
N PHE A 46 -6.36 -11.74 -9.95
CA PHE A 46 -5.54 -12.95 -9.95
C PHE A 46 -6.36 -14.25 -9.82
N ARG A 47 -7.68 -14.14 -9.69
CA ARG A 47 -8.63 -15.28 -9.67
C ARG A 47 -9.16 -15.64 -11.05
N LEU A 48 -8.82 -14.88 -12.08
CA LEU A 48 -9.40 -15.00 -13.42
C LEU A 48 -8.83 -16.16 -14.26
N ASN A 49 -7.86 -16.93 -13.75
CA ASN A 49 -7.27 -18.09 -14.44
C ASN A 49 -6.76 -17.83 -15.88
N VAL A 50 -6.38 -16.59 -16.17
CA VAL A 50 -5.71 -16.20 -17.40
C VAL A 50 -4.29 -15.70 -17.12
N PRO A 51 -3.38 -15.73 -18.11
CA PRO A 51 -2.07 -15.13 -17.96
C PRO A 51 -2.19 -13.64 -17.61
N VAL A 52 -1.37 -13.19 -16.67
CA VAL A 52 -1.28 -11.78 -16.26
C VAL A 52 0.04 -11.24 -16.80
N GLN A 53 -0.02 -10.17 -17.58
CA GLN A 53 1.18 -9.46 -18.03
C GLN A 53 1.53 -8.36 -17.03
N PRO A 54 2.66 -8.46 -16.30
CA PRO A 54 3.11 -7.38 -15.44
C PRO A 54 3.60 -6.21 -16.28
N VAL A 55 3.21 -5.01 -15.89
CA VAL A 55 3.62 -3.77 -16.57
C VAL A 55 4.04 -2.78 -15.50
N THR A 56 5.31 -2.39 -15.50
CA THR A 56 5.86 -1.45 -14.53
C THR A 56 5.95 -0.05 -15.14
N VAL A 57 5.54 0.95 -14.36
CA VAL A 57 5.57 2.36 -14.78
C VAL A 57 6.43 3.15 -13.80
N ARG A 58 7.48 3.80 -14.29
CA ARG A 58 8.37 4.64 -13.50
C ARG A 58 8.23 6.10 -13.92
N TYR A 59 7.85 6.94 -12.97
CA TYR A 59 7.83 8.38 -13.13
C TYR A 59 9.17 8.96 -12.66
N ARG A 60 9.89 9.61 -13.56
CA ARG A 60 11.08 10.39 -13.25
C ARG A 60 10.72 11.87 -13.25
N SER A 61 10.52 12.40 -12.05
CA SER A 61 10.18 13.80 -11.79
C SER A 61 11.12 14.38 -10.74
N ILE A 62 11.23 15.71 -10.68
CA ILE A 62 12.06 16.42 -9.69
C ILE A 62 11.43 16.28 -8.30
N LEU A 63 10.12 16.55 -8.21
CA LEU A 63 9.32 16.30 -7.02
C LEU A 63 8.38 15.13 -7.27
N SER A 64 8.11 14.32 -6.25
CA SER A 64 7.16 13.20 -6.38
C SER A 64 5.78 13.70 -6.84
N THR A 65 5.28 13.10 -7.91
CA THR A 65 3.94 13.37 -8.45
C THR A 65 2.84 12.63 -7.70
N CYS A 66 3.19 11.75 -6.74
CA CYS A 66 2.24 11.01 -5.93
C CYS A 66 1.45 11.93 -5.00
N TRP A 67 0.14 11.76 -4.96
CA TRP A 67 -0.79 12.51 -4.10
C TRP A 67 -0.90 11.86 -2.72
N LEU A 68 0.14 12.04 -1.89
CA LEU A 68 0.27 11.44 -0.56
C LEU A 68 -0.06 12.41 0.59
N SER A 69 -0.55 13.61 0.27
CA SER A 69 -0.90 14.66 1.23
C SER A 69 -2.28 15.18 0.89
N ASP A 70 -3.07 15.52 1.92
CA ASP A 70 -4.41 16.09 1.73
C ASP A 70 -4.38 17.58 1.31
N SER A 71 -3.20 18.20 1.29
CA SER A 71 -3.03 19.59 0.87
C SER A 71 -3.02 19.71 -0.66
N VAL A 72 -4.16 20.15 -1.22
CA VAL A 72 -4.31 20.42 -2.66
C VAL A 72 -3.27 21.41 -3.17
N LEU A 73 -3.02 22.49 -2.43
CA LEU A 73 -2.03 23.52 -2.81
C LEU A 73 -0.62 22.94 -2.86
N PHE A 74 -0.27 22.07 -1.92
CA PHE A 74 1.04 21.41 -1.90
C PHE A 74 1.20 20.44 -3.07
N ASN A 75 0.18 19.64 -3.38
CA ASN A 75 0.20 18.76 -4.55
C ASN A 75 0.25 19.55 -5.85
N LEU A 76 -0.51 20.64 -5.97
CA LEU A 76 -0.46 21.52 -7.13
C LEU A 76 0.92 22.14 -7.32
N TYR A 77 1.54 22.63 -6.24
CA TYR A 77 2.92 23.12 -6.27
C TYR A 77 3.88 22.04 -6.79
N LYS A 78 3.80 20.80 -6.30
CA LYS A 78 4.64 19.69 -6.80
C LYS A 78 4.45 19.45 -8.29
N ILE A 79 3.22 19.53 -8.80
CA ILE A 79 2.94 19.36 -10.23
C ILE A 79 3.56 20.51 -11.04
N LEU A 80 3.34 21.76 -10.62
CA LEU A 80 3.87 22.95 -11.31
C LEU A 80 5.40 23.04 -11.26
N ALA A 81 6.02 22.54 -10.19
CA ALA A 81 7.46 22.49 -10.02
C ALA A 81 8.14 21.36 -10.81
N ASN A 82 7.36 20.51 -11.51
CA ASN A 82 7.86 19.49 -12.43
C ASN A 82 7.64 19.94 -13.89
N PRO A 83 8.51 20.79 -14.47
CA PRO A 83 8.33 21.28 -15.84
C PRO A 83 8.38 20.16 -16.88
N VAL A 84 9.07 19.06 -16.57
CA VAL A 84 9.15 17.85 -17.39
C VAL A 84 9.04 16.64 -16.46
N THR A 85 8.21 15.67 -16.85
CA THR A 85 8.13 14.36 -16.21
C THR A 85 8.37 13.31 -17.28
N LEU A 86 9.41 12.49 -17.11
CA LEU A 86 9.67 11.35 -17.99
C LEU A 86 8.97 10.12 -17.42
N VAL A 87 8.18 9.44 -18.24
CA VAL A 87 7.49 8.21 -17.86
C VAL A 87 8.11 7.06 -18.64
N GLU A 88 8.68 6.10 -17.92
CA GLU A 88 9.20 4.86 -18.50
C GLU A 88 8.21 3.73 -18.21
N MET A 89 7.85 2.99 -19.25
CA MET A 89 6.93 1.86 -19.16
C MET A 89 7.63 0.62 -19.68
N GLU A 90 7.65 -0.43 -18.87
CA GLU A 90 8.28 -1.70 -19.20
C GLU A 90 7.22 -2.81 -19.16
N PHE A 91 7.13 -3.54 -20.26
CA PHE A 91 6.23 -4.68 -20.42
C PHE A 91 7.02 -5.95 -20.16
N HIS A 92 6.61 -6.71 -19.15
CA HIS A 92 7.26 -7.95 -18.78
C HIS A 92 6.62 -9.15 -19.46
N GLU A 93 7.28 -10.30 -19.35
CA GLU A 93 6.75 -11.57 -19.85
C GLU A 93 5.46 -11.98 -19.10
N PRO A 94 4.45 -12.52 -19.80
CA PRO A 94 3.23 -12.99 -19.17
C PRO A 94 3.48 -14.07 -18.13
N MET A 95 2.88 -13.90 -16.95
CA MET A 95 2.96 -14.86 -15.85
C MET A 95 1.64 -15.61 -15.72
N SER A 96 1.71 -16.93 -15.66
CA SER A 96 0.54 -17.80 -15.39
C SER A 96 0.58 -18.33 -13.97
N ARG A 97 -0.61 -18.57 -13.39
CA ARG A 97 -0.77 -19.19 -12.07
C ARG A 97 -0.42 -20.68 -12.15
N ALA A 98 0.40 -21.18 -11.22
CA ALA A 98 0.66 -22.62 -11.14
C ALA A 98 -0.58 -23.39 -10.65
N SER A 99 -0.68 -24.68 -10.94
CA SER A 99 -1.86 -25.51 -10.64
C SER A 99 -2.20 -25.52 -9.14
N GLU A 100 -1.18 -25.59 -8.29
CA GLU A 100 -1.24 -25.61 -6.83
C GLU A 100 -1.17 -24.21 -6.17
N GLU A 101 -0.89 -23.15 -6.95
CA GLU A 101 -0.68 -21.80 -6.42
C GLU A 101 -2.02 -21.12 -6.11
N THR A 102 -2.21 -20.67 -4.87
CA THR A 102 -3.41 -19.91 -4.51
C THR A 102 -3.43 -18.54 -5.23
N PRO A 103 -4.61 -17.96 -5.53
CA PRO A 103 -4.68 -16.63 -6.16
C PRO A 103 -3.97 -15.52 -5.38
N ARG A 104 -3.89 -15.66 -4.04
CA ARG A 104 -3.14 -14.76 -3.15
C ARG A 104 -1.63 -14.90 -3.36
N ALA A 105 -1.13 -16.13 -3.38
CA ALA A 105 0.28 -16.41 -3.63
C ALA A 105 0.70 -15.93 -5.02
N PHE A 106 -0.14 -16.13 -6.04
CA PHE A 106 0.09 -15.62 -7.38
C PHE A 106 0.16 -14.09 -7.43
N ALA A 107 -0.78 -13.40 -6.77
CA ALA A 107 -0.75 -11.95 -6.65
C ALA A 107 0.54 -11.44 -5.97
N ASP A 108 0.98 -12.13 -4.91
CA ASP A 108 2.19 -11.78 -4.19
C ASP A 108 3.45 -12.06 -5.02
N ARG A 109 3.48 -13.12 -5.83
CA ARG A 109 4.58 -13.43 -6.74
C ARG A 109 4.70 -12.38 -7.84
N VAL A 110 3.59 -12.01 -8.48
CA VAL A 110 3.57 -10.94 -9.50
C VAL A 110 3.96 -9.59 -8.89
N GLY A 111 3.43 -9.26 -7.71
CA GLY A 111 3.77 -8.00 -7.03
C GLY A 111 5.23 -7.90 -6.62
N LYS A 112 5.83 -8.99 -6.11
CA LYS A 112 7.27 -9.05 -5.81
C LYS A 112 8.11 -8.87 -7.07
N TYR A 113 7.77 -9.58 -8.14
CA TYR A 113 8.47 -9.46 -9.42
C TYR A 113 8.46 -8.01 -9.95
N MET A 114 7.30 -7.34 -9.89
CA MET A 114 7.18 -5.93 -10.30
C MET A 114 7.96 -4.99 -9.39
N ALA A 115 7.97 -5.24 -8.08
CA ALA A 115 8.72 -4.44 -7.12
C ALA A 115 10.23 -4.59 -7.35
N ASP A 116 10.72 -5.82 -7.59
CA ASP A 116 12.12 -6.10 -7.89
C ASP A 116 12.57 -5.38 -9.17
N ALA A 117 11.74 -5.39 -10.23
CA ALA A 117 12.03 -4.68 -11.48
C ALA A 117 12.17 -3.15 -11.30
N LEU A 118 11.46 -2.57 -10.34
CA LEU A 118 11.51 -1.13 -10.02
C LEU A 118 12.50 -0.78 -8.90
N GLY A 119 13.11 -1.76 -8.25
CA GLY A 119 13.93 -1.56 -7.04
C GLY A 119 13.12 -1.08 -5.83
N ALA A 120 11.83 -1.44 -5.78
CA ALA A 120 10.90 -1.09 -4.71
C ALA A 120 10.69 -2.27 -3.74
N VAL A 121 10.10 -1.99 -2.57
CA VAL A 121 9.77 -3.02 -1.57
C VAL A 121 8.32 -3.46 -1.71
N TYR A 122 8.07 -4.74 -1.94
CA TYR A 122 6.71 -5.30 -1.86
C TYR A 122 6.32 -5.58 -0.41
N THR A 123 5.33 -4.85 0.12
CA THR A 123 4.91 -4.95 1.52
C THR A 123 3.73 -5.90 1.68
N ASN A 124 3.56 -6.43 2.90
CA ASN A 124 2.38 -7.22 3.25
C ASN A 124 1.17 -6.35 3.66
N TYR A 125 1.35 -5.03 3.74
CA TYR A 125 0.33 -4.07 4.14
C TYR A 125 -0.71 -3.88 3.04
N THR A 126 -1.94 -3.63 3.43
CA THR A 126 -3.07 -3.43 2.53
C THR A 126 -3.63 -2.02 2.68
N ASN A 127 -4.45 -1.59 1.72
CA ASN A 127 -5.15 -0.30 1.81
C ASN A 127 -6.04 -0.19 3.07
N ASP A 128 -6.51 -1.32 3.61
CA ASP A 128 -7.33 -1.34 4.82
C ASP A 128 -6.57 -0.85 6.06
N ASP A 129 -5.26 -1.07 6.12
CA ASP A 129 -4.39 -0.56 7.19
C ASP A 129 -4.38 0.97 7.21
N MET A 130 -4.24 1.57 6.02
CA MET A 130 -4.28 3.00 5.83
C MET A 130 -5.67 3.57 6.20
N LEU A 131 -6.75 2.89 5.80
CA LEU A 131 -8.11 3.32 6.13
C LEU A 131 -8.38 3.28 7.64
N TYR A 132 -7.81 2.34 8.39
CA TYR A 132 -7.86 2.39 9.85
C TYR A 132 -7.08 3.58 10.40
N PHE A 133 -5.87 3.83 9.90
CA PHE A 133 -5.03 4.95 10.34
C PHE A 133 -5.74 6.30 10.18
N TYR A 134 -6.45 6.52 9.07
CA TYR A 134 -7.30 7.72 8.87
C TYR A 134 -8.65 7.68 9.60
N GLY A 135 -8.98 6.58 10.27
CA GLY A 135 -10.18 6.45 11.10
C GLY A 135 -11.44 5.99 10.38
N TYR A 136 -11.35 5.55 9.12
CA TYR A 136 -12.47 5.04 8.32
C TYR A 136 -12.81 3.57 8.60
N LYS A 137 -11.84 2.78 9.10
CA LYS A 137 -12.03 1.37 9.46
C LYS A 137 -11.67 1.09 10.92
N ASN A 138 -12.06 -0.09 11.39
CA ASN A 138 -11.68 -0.61 12.70
C ASN A 138 -10.35 -1.36 12.63
N ILE A 139 -9.68 -1.50 13.78
CA ILE A 139 -8.36 -2.16 13.88
C ILE A 139 -8.40 -3.63 13.43
N SER A 140 -9.58 -4.27 13.48
CA SER A 140 -9.78 -5.65 13.03
C SER A 140 -9.62 -5.84 11.52
N ALA A 141 -9.66 -4.75 10.74
CA ALA A 141 -9.38 -4.79 9.30
C ALA A 141 -7.88 -4.71 8.98
N CYS A 142 -7.04 -4.37 9.96
CA CYS A 142 -5.62 -4.23 9.74
C CYS A 142 -4.92 -5.60 9.65
N THR A 143 -3.85 -5.63 8.87
CA THR A 143 -2.92 -6.75 8.77
C THR A 143 -2.10 -6.87 10.06
N GLU A 144 -1.75 -8.11 10.43
CA GLU A 144 -0.94 -8.38 11.62
C GLU A 144 0.44 -7.72 11.55
N ASP A 145 1.05 -7.71 10.35
CA ASP A 145 2.32 -7.05 10.11
C ASP A 145 2.22 -5.54 10.37
N TRP A 146 1.15 -4.87 9.91
CA TRP A 146 0.97 -3.44 10.15
C TRP A 146 0.71 -3.15 11.63
N ILE A 147 -0.10 -3.95 12.32
CA ILE A 147 -0.35 -3.80 13.76
C ILE A 147 0.96 -3.94 14.56
N ARG A 148 1.82 -4.90 14.19
CA ARG A 148 3.12 -5.12 14.83
C ARG A 148 4.02 -3.90 14.67
N ASP A 149 4.12 -3.37 13.45
CA ASP A 149 5.13 -2.37 13.10
C ASP A 149 4.67 -0.94 13.40
N TYR A 150 3.38 -0.64 13.17
CA TYR A 150 2.80 0.72 13.27
C TYR A 150 1.61 0.84 14.23
N GLY A 151 1.13 -0.26 14.83
CA GLY A 151 -0.03 -0.22 15.73
C GLY A 151 0.15 0.67 16.98
N TRP A 152 1.40 0.99 17.34
CA TRP A 152 1.71 1.95 18.41
C TRP A 152 1.31 3.40 18.08
N MET A 153 1.14 3.73 16.79
CA MET A 153 0.71 5.05 16.31
C MET A 153 -0.79 5.28 16.52
N GLN A 154 -1.58 4.21 16.63
CA GLN A 154 -3.06 4.27 16.68
C GLN A 154 -3.64 4.99 15.46
N ARG A 155 -4.56 5.95 15.62
CA ARG A 155 -5.09 6.74 14.51
C ARG A 155 -4.22 7.97 14.26
N LEU A 156 -4.31 8.53 13.05
CA LEU A 156 -3.63 9.77 12.68
C LEU A 156 -3.95 10.92 13.64
N THR A 157 -5.19 11.02 14.13
CA THR A 157 -5.60 12.02 15.12
C THR A 157 -4.85 11.88 16.44
N ASP A 158 -4.69 10.64 16.92
CA ASP A 158 -4.00 10.34 18.18
C ASP A 158 -2.49 10.57 18.03
N PHE A 159 -1.94 10.14 16.89
CA PHE A 159 -0.54 10.34 16.54
C PHE A 159 -0.19 11.82 16.40
N SER A 160 -1.02 12.59 15.69
CA SER A 160 -0.89 14.04 15.51
C SER A 160 -0.98 14.77 16.86
N ALA A 161 -1.95 14.44 17.71
CA ALA A 161 -2.09 15.05 19.02
C ALA A 161 -0.89 14.75 19.95
N ARG A 162 -0.31 13.55 19.85
CA ARG A 162 0.82 13.13 20.68
C ARG A 162 2.15 13.77 20.29
N PHE A 163 2.39 13.95 18.99
CA PHE A 163 3.68 14.41 18.47
C PHE A 163 3.63 15.81 17.82
N GLY A 164 2.48 16.48 17.83
CA GLY A 164 2.34 17.86 17.34
C GLY A 164 2.45 17.99 15.81
N ILE A 165 1.95 17.00 15.07
CA ILE A 165 2.10 16.93 13.61
C ILE A 165 0.90 17.57 12.94
N ASN A 166 1.13 18.35 11.88
CA ASN A 166 0.05 18.79 11.02
C ASN A 166 -0.36 17.65 10.06
N PRO A 167 -1.57 17.08 10.19
CA PRO A 167 -2.00 15.93 9.39
C PRO A 167 -2.13 16.23 7.89
N ASN A 168 -2.18 17.50 7.52
CA ASN A 168 -2.33 17.90 6.11
C ASN A 168 -1.03 17.72 5.32
N PHE A 169 0.11 17.62 5.99
CA PHE A 169 1.40 17.36 5.36
C PHE A 169 1.76 15.89 5.53
N GLY A 170 2.26 15.28 4.45
CA GLY A 170 2.69 13.88 4.47
C GLY A 170 3.73 13.64 5.56
N ILE A 171 3.68 12.48 6.20
CA ILE A 171 4.60 12.09 7.27
C ILE A 171 5.74 11.27 6.63
N ASP A 172 6.97 11.73 6.81
CA ASP A 172 8.14 10.99 6.33
C ASP A 172 8.51 9.83 7.28
N GLN A 173 9.20 8.81 6.74
CA GLN A 173 9.58 7.64 7.52
C GLN A 173 10.60 7.98 8.63
N GLU A 174 11.51 8.92 8.38
CA GLU A 174 12.56 9.29 9.33
C GLU A 174 11.96 9.90 10.61
N PHE A 175 10.90 10.71 10.46
CA PHE A 175 10.14 11.27 11.54
C PHE A 175 9.37 10.19 12.30
N VAL A 176 8.72 9.25 11.60
CA VAL A 176 8.07 8.09 12.23
C VAL A 176 9.07 7.31 13.09
N ASP A 177 10.28 7.07 12.59
CA ASP A 177 11.33 6.36 13.31
C ASP A 177 11.77 7.11 14.58
N LYS A 178 11.91 8.44 14.52
CA LYS A 178 12.20 9.28 15.69
C LYS A 178 11.10 9.17 16.75
N CYS A 179 9.84 9.26 16.33
CA CYS A 179 8.69 9.10 17.22
C CYS A 179 8.62 7.69 17.82
N TYR A 180 8.98 6.65 17.07
CA TYR A 180 9.03 5.28 17.55
C TYR A 180 10.08 5.09 18.65
N LEU A 181 11.29 5.64 18.46
CA LEU A 181 12.34 5.61 19.48
C LEU A 181 11.90 6.30 20.77
N GLN A 182 11.20 7.43 20.67
CA GLN A 182 10.62 8.10 21.82
C GLN A 182 9.57 7.21 22.53
N HIS A 183 8.66 6.59 21.77
CA HIS A 183 7.68 5.65 22.31
C HIS A 183 8.34 4.47 23.06
N LEU A 184 9.42 3.90 22.54
CA LEU A 184 10.17 2.84 23.21
C LEU A 184 10.80 3.28 24.53
N LYS A 185 11.32 4.52 24.60
CA LYS A 185 11.88 5.09 25.84
C LYS A 185 10.80 5.24 26.91
N GLU A 186 9.64 5.78 26.55
CA GLU A 186 8.49 5.95 27.44
C GLU A 186 7.97 4.60 27.96
N LYS A 187 7.85 3.61 27.07
CA LYS A 187 7.43 2.24 27.43
C LYS A 187 8.39 1.61 28.45
N LYS A 188 9.71 1.77 28.25
CA LYS A 188 10.73 1.28 29.21
C LYS A 188 10.61 1.99 30.56
N LEU A 189 10.43 3.31 30.58
CA LEU A 189 10.29 4.09 31.81
C LEU A 189 9.05 3.67 32.60
N ASN A 190 7.90 3.51 31.94
CA ASN A 190 6.66 3.07 32.57
C ASN A 190 6.79 1.66 33.16
N LEU A 191 7.47 0.75 32.46
CA LEU A 191 7.71 -0.61 32.96
C LEU A 191 8.60 -0.61 34.22
N GLN A 192 9.62 0.25 34.25
CA GLN A 192 10.48 0.42 35.43
C GLN A 192 9.71 1.00 36.63
N GLN A 193 8.84 1.99 36.39
CA GLN A 193 8.00 2.57 37.44
C GLN A 193 6.99 1.55 37.99
N GLN A 194 6.36 0.74 37.14
CA GLN A 194 5.45 -0.33 37.57
C GLN A 194 6.18 -1.41 38.37
N LYS A 195 7.39 -1.82 37.95
CA LYS A 195 8.23 -2.75 38.73
C LYS A 195 8.64 -2.18 40.09
N LYS A 196 8.92 -0.87 40.18
CA LYS A 196 9.21 -0.19 41.46
C LYS A 196 7.97 -0.12 42.36
N LYS A 197 6.78 0.11 41.80
CA LYS A 197 5.50 0.12 42.55
C LYS A 197 5.08 -1.26 43.06
N LYS A 198 5.39 -2.35 42.35
CA LYS A 198 5.11 -3.74 42.78
C LYS A 198 6.11 -4.28 43.82
N LYS A 199 7.25 -3.61 44.02
CA LYS A 199 8.28 -3.97 45.00
C LYS A 199 8.18 -3.19 46.31
N LYS A 200 7.30 -2.19 46.38
CA LYS A 200 6.89 -1.49 47.60
C LYS A 200 5.54 -2.04 48.04
#